data_AF-A0A1F4KJH7-F1
#
_entry.id   AF-A0A1F4KJH7-F1
#
_cell.length_a   1.000
_cell.length_b   1.000
_cell.length_c   1.000
_cell.angle_alpha   90.00
_cell.angle_beta   90.00
_cell.angle_gamma   90.00
#
_symmetry.space_group_name_H-M   'P 1'
#
loop_
_entity.id
_entity.type
_entity.pdbx_description
1 polymer ?
#
loop_
_entity_poly.entity_id
_entity_poly.type
_entity_poly.pdbx_seq_one_letter_code
_entity_poly.pdbx_strand_id
1 'polypeptide(L)'
;MSELRSIVLAIELATRQRDDLAKAAARAQRALGGAQHQMAQLQGYAGETDARWSSPTYVALSAELIRHHYQFTARLQQAIVLQTDAISKANRQVELAAQALLQSEFRLAGLKQVLETRQSALQLTQRRKEQRLTDEFAGMQHARIRARTMSGETL
;
A
#
# COMPACT_ATOMS: atom_id res chain seq x y z
N MET A 1 10.14 27.64 9.33
CA MET A 1 11.07 26.50 9.46
C MET A 1 10.49 25.37 10.31
N SER A 2 9.95 25.62 11.52
CA SER A 2 9.35 24.58 12.38
C SER A 2 8.20 23.80 11.71
N GLU A 3 7.26 24.50 11.08
CA GLU A 3 6.10 23.90 10.37
C GLU A 3 6.48 23.00 9.17
N LEU A 4 7.55 23.33 8.44
CA LEU A 4 8.01 22.45 7.36
C LEU A 4 8.61 21.16 7.94
N ARG A 5 9.32 21.28 9.05
CA ARG A 5 9.95 20.14 9.74
C ARG A 5 8.90 19.19 10.30
N SER A 6 7.78 19.70 10.83
CA SER A 6 6.68 18.87 11.30
C SER A 6 5.99 18.12 10.14
N ILE A 7 5.78 18.77 8.99
CA ILE A 7 5.23 18.11 7.79
C ILE A 7 6.17 17.01 7.27
N VAL A 8 7.48 17.28 7.21
CA VAL A 8 8.47 16.27 6.81
C VAL A 8 8.44 15.05 7.75
N LEU A 9 8.40 15.29 9.06
CA LEU A 9 8.27 14.20 10.04
C LEU A 9 6.97 13.41 9.86
N ALA A 10 5.85 14.09 9.59
CA ALA A 10 4.58 13.43 9.30
C ALA A 10 4.64 12.57 8.04
N ILE A 11 5.36 13.00 6.99
CA ILE A 11 5.61 12.21 5.78
C ILE A 11 6.44 10.98 6.09
N GLU A 12 7.49 11.10 6.91
CA GLU A 12 8.31 9.95 7.33
C GLU A 12 7.46 8.90 8.07
N LEU A 13 6.63 9.35 9.02
CA LEU A 13 5.72 8.47 9.76
C LEU A 13 4.69 7.81 8.83
N ALA A 14 4.06 8.59 7.95
CA ALA A 14 3.08 8.08 6.98
C ALA A 14 3.73 7.08 6.00
N THR A 15 4.98 7.29 5.61
CA THR A 15 5.73 6.37 4.75
C THR A 15 5.95 5.04 5.45
N ARG A 16 6.42 5.05 6.72
CA ARG A 16 6.58 3.83 7.51
C ARG A 16 5.25 3.09 7.68
N GLN A 17 4.17 3.81 7.97
CA GLN A 17 2.85 3.22 8.11
C GLN A 17 2.37 2.57 6.80
N ARG A 18 2.57 3.21 5.65
CA ARG A 18 2.27 2.65 4.33
C ARG A 18 3.06 1.37 4.10
N ASP A 19 4.36 1.37 4.41
CA ASP A 19 5.23 0.20 4.23
C ASP A 19 4.80 -0.98 5.10
N ASP A 20 4.38 -0.73 6.34
CA ASP A 20 3.90 -1.79 7.24
C ASP A 20 2.54 -2.36 6.80
N LEU A 21 1.65 -1.51 6.28
CA LEU A 21 0.40 -1.94 5.65
C LEU A 21 0.64 -2.73 4.36
N ALA A 22 1.64 -2.34 3.56
CA ALA A 22 2.03 -3.09 2.37
C ALA A 22 2.53 -4.51 2.74
N LYS A 23 3.35 -4.63 3.80
CA LYS A 23 3.76 -5.93 4.33
C LYS A 23 2.54 -6.74 4.83
N ALA A 24 1.57 -6.08 5.47
CA ALA A 24 0.35 -6.74 5.94
C ALA A 24 -0.51 -7.27 4.78
N ALA A 25 -0.70 -6.47 3.73
CA ALA A 25 -1.40 -6.89 2.51
C ALA A 25 -0.70 -8.08 1.85
N ALA A 26 0.63 -8.05 1.72
CA ALA A 26 1.39 -9.16 1.17
C ALA A 26 1.28 -10.44 2.03
N ARG A 27 1.24 -10.32 3.36
CA ARG A 27 0.99 -11.47 4.26
C ARG A 27 -0.41 -12.04 4.06
N ALA A 28 -1.44 -11.19 3.96
CA ALA A 28 -2.82 -11.62 3.73
C ALA A 28 -2.97 -12.36 2.39
N GLN A 29 -2.34 -11.85 1.33
CA GLN A 29 -2.34 -12.50 0.01
C GLN A 29 -1.68 -13.89 0.05
N ARG A 30 -0.53 -14.01 0.74
CA ARG A 30 0.11 -15.32 0.93
C ARG A 30 -0.77 -16.30 1.72
N ALA A 31 -1.46 -15.82 2.75
CA ALA A 31 -2.39 -16.64 3.52
C ALA A 31 -3.57 -17.14 2.66
N LEU A 32 -4.13 -16.27 1.80
CA LEU A 32 -5.16 -16.66 0.84
C LEU A 32 -4.63 -17.71 -0.14
N GLY A 33 -3.45 -17.50 -0.73
CA GLY A 33 -2.84 -18.47 -1.64
C GLY A 33 -2.60 -19.83 -0.97
N GLY A 34 -2.13 -19.84 0.28
CA GLY A 34 -1.99 -21.07 1.07
C GLY A 34 -3.33 -21.79 1.31
N ALA A 35 -4.38 -21.04 1.65
CA ALA A 35 -5.71 -21.61 1.85
C ALA A 35 -6.31 -22.18 0.55
N GLN A 36 -6.12 -21.50 -0.58
CA GLN A 36 -6.54 -21.99 -1.89
C GLN A 36 -5.76 -23.24 -2.30
N HIS A 37 -4.46 -23.29 -2.02
CA HIS A 37 -3.64 -24.48 -2.29
C HIS A 37 -4.12 -25.70 -1.49
N GLN A 38 -4.39 -25.53 -0.19
CA GLN A 38 -4.96 -26.59 0.65
C GLN A 38 -6.32 -27.08 0.13
N MET A 39 -7.19 -26.18 -0.35
CA MET A 39 -8.45 -26.59 -0.97
C MET A 39 -8.23 -27.43 -2.22
N ALA A 40 -7.30 -27.02 -3.09
CA ALA A 40 -6.96 -27.80 -4.29
C ALA A 40 -6.44 -29.19 -3.92
N GLN A 41 -5.65 -29.32 -2.85
CA GLN A 41 -5.21 -30.62 -2.33
C GLN A 41 -6.39 -31.48 -1.86
N LEU A 42 -7.32 -30.92 -1.07
CA LEU A 42 -8.51 -31.66 -0.61
C LEU A 42 -9.37 -32.15 -1.78
N GLN A 43 -9.57 -31.30 -2.80
CA GLN A 43 -10.32 -31.65 -4.01
C GLN A 43 -9.61 -32.72 -4.85
N GLY A 44 -8.27 -32.61 -4.98
CA GLY A 44 -7.46 -33.63 -5.65
C GLY A 44 -7.56 -34.99 -4.95
N TYR A 45 -7.41 -35.01 -3.62
CA TYR A 45 -7.55 -36.24 -2.84
C TYR A 45 -8.96 -36.85 -2.92
N ALA A 46 -10.01 -36.01 -2.98
CA ALA A 46 -11.38 -36.48 -3.20
C ALA A 46 -11.49 -37.22 -4.55
N GLY A 47 -11.07 -36.58 -5.64
CA GLY A 47 -11.15 -37.15 -6.98
C GLY A 47 -10.33 -38.43 -7.15
N GLU A 48 -9.12 -38.47 -6.59
CA GLU A 48 -8.30 -39.69 -6.62
C GLU A 48 -8.95 -40.85 -5.86
N THR A 49 -9.58 -40.57 -4.72
CA THR A 49 -10.23 -41.60 -3.90
C THR A 49 -11.47 -42.15 -4.61
N ASP A 50 -12.29 -41.28 -5.19
CA ASP A 50 -13.47 -41.68 -5.97
C ASP A 50 -13.08 -42.49 -7.21
N ALA A 51 -12.04 -42.08 -7.94
CA ALA A 51 -11.54 -42.79 -9.11
C ALA A 51 -11.06 -44.21 -8.76
N ARG A 52 -10.30 -44.36 -7.66
CA ARG A 52 -9.86 -45.67 -7.16
C ARG A 52 -11.02 -46.57 -6.78
N TRP A 53 -12.10 -46.01 -6.22
CA TRP A 53 -13.30 -46.75 -5.82
C TRP A 53 -14.13 -47.23 -7.03
N SER A 54 -14.14 -46.46 -8.12
CA SER A 54 -14.89 -46.79 -9.35
C SER A 54 -14.24 -47.88 -10.21
N SER A 55 -13.02 -48.34 -9.86
CA SER A 55 -12.28 -49.34 -10.62
C SER A 55 -12.83 -50.76 -10.41
N PRO A 56 -13.04 -51.56 -11.49
CA PRO A 56 -13.64 -52.90 -11.42
C PRO A 56 -12.82 -53.95 -10.64
N THR A 57 -11.62 -53.61 -10.16
CA THR A 57 -10.80 -54.49 -9.31
C THR A 57 -11.36 -54.64 -7.88
N TYR A 58 -12.27 -53.77 -7.44
CA TYR A 58 -12.82 -53.74 -6.08
C TYR A 58 -14.08 -54.61 -5.86
N VAL A 59 -14.30 -55.61 -6.71
CA VAL A 59 -15.52 -56.46 -6.72
C VAL A 59 -15.65 -57.40 -5.49
N ALA A 60 -14.68 -57.42 -4.57
CA ALA A 60 -14.72 -58.21 -3.33
C ALA A 60 -14.52 -57.36 -2.05
N LEU A 61 -15.10 -56.16 -2.00
CA LEU A 61 -15.01 -55.28 -0.83
C LEU A 61 -15.78 -55.82 0.39
N SER A 62 -15.11 -55.92 1.53
CA SER A 62 -15.78 -56.20 2.81
C SER A 62 -16.69 -55.03 3.23
N ALA A 63 -17.78 -55.34 3.93
CA ALA A 63 -18.70 -54.31 4.47
C ALA A 63 -17.98 -53.26 5.34
N GLU A 64 -16.88 -53.65 5.98
CA GLU A 64 -16.03 -52.78 6.77
C GLU A 64 -15.30 -51.74 5.92
N LEU A 65 -14.78 -52.12 4.75
CA LEU A 65 -14.08 -51.20 3.84
C LEU A 65 -15.06 -50.18 3.21
N ILE A 66 -16.29 -50.59 2.92
CA ILE A 66 -17.39 -49.69 2.50
C ILE A 66 -17.70 -48.67 3.60
N ARG A 67 -17.83 -49.12 4.84
CA ARG A 67 -18.07 -48.24 5.99
C ARG A 67 -16.94 -47.21 6.16
N HIS A 68 -15.69 -47.64 6.02
CA HIS A 68 -14.54 -46.74 6.10
C HIS A 68 -14.52 -45.70 4.98
N HIS A 69 -14.87 -46.07 3.75
CA HIS A 69 -14.98 -45.13 2.64
C HIS A 69 -16.00 -44.03 2.93
N TYR A 70 -17.23 -44.38 3.34
CA TYR A 70 -18.23 -43.37 3.69
C TYR A 70 -17.80 -42.47 4.86
N GLN A 71 -17.14 -43.01 5.88
CA GLN A 71 -16.61 -42.23 6.99
C GLN A 71 -15.52 -41.26 6.55
N PHE A 72 -14.63 -41.68 5.65
CA PHE A 72 -13.61 -40.83 5.07
C PHE A 72 -14.22 -39.71 4.22
N THR A 73 -15.15 -40.04 3.32
CA THR A 73 -15.84 -39.06 2.47
C THR A 73 -16.59 -38.02 3.31
N ALA A 74 -17.27 -38.44 4.39
CA ALA A 74 -17.93 -37.50 5.30
C ALA A 74 -16.93 -36.53 5.98
N ARG A 75 -15.77 -37.02 6.43
CA ARG A 75 -14.72 -36.18 7.00
C ARG A 75 -14.11 -35.23 5.97
N LEU A 76 -13.94 -35.69 4.73
CA LEU A 76 -13.40 -34.88 3.65
C LEU A 76 -14.36 -33.73 3.28
N GLN A 77 -15.67 -34.02 3.20
CA GLN A 77 -16.69 -32.98 3.01
C GLN A 77 -16.67 -31.95 4.15
N GLN A 78 -16.55 -32.40 5.40
CA GLN A 78 -16.41 -31.49 6.54
C GLN A 78 -15.16 -30.60 6.42
N ALA A 79 -14.01 -31.18 6.04
CA ALA A 79 -12.77 -30.44 5.82
C ALA A 79 -12.91 -29.40 4.70
N ILE A 80 -13.59 -29.74 3.60
CA ILE A 80 -13.87 -28.81 2.50
C ILE A 80 -14.75 -27.64 2.96
N VAL A 81 -15.76 -27.88 3.79
CA VAL A 81 -16.60 -26.79 4.35
C VAL A 81 -15.75 -25.85 5.20
N LEU A 82 -14.95 -26.40 6.13
CA LEU A 82 -14.05 -25.61 6.96
C LEU A 82 -13.03 -24.82 6.13
N GLN A 83 -12.51 -25.43 5.06
CA GLN A 83 -11.54 -24.78 4.19
C GLN A 83 -12.18 -23.68 3.34
N THR A 84 -13.44 -23.85 2.92
CA THR A 84 -14.21 -22.81 2.22
C THR A 84 -14.38 -21.58 3.11
N ASP A 85 -14.69 -21.79 4.39
CA ASP A 85 -14.77 -20.70 5.37
C ASP A 85 -13.42 -20.02 5.60
N ALA A 86 -12.33 -20.80 5.65
CA ALA A 86 -10.98 -20.27 5.77
C ALA A 86 -10.60 -19.38 4.57
N ILE A 87 -10.92 -19.80 3.35
CA ILE A 87 -10.72 -19.00 2.13
C ILE A 87 -11.55 -17.72 2.18
N SER A 88 -12.83 -17.80 2.54
CA SER A 88 -13.70 -16.62 2.68
C SER A 88 -13.20 -15.63 3.74
N LYS A 89 -12.64 -16.10 4.85
CA LYS A 89 -11.98 -15.25 5.86
C LYS A 89 -10.70 -14.62 5.31
N ALA A 90 -9.87 -15.39 4.61
CA ALA A 90 -8.63 -14.89 4.01
C ALA A 90 -8.90 -13.83 2.92
N ASN A 91 -9.91 -14.02 2.08
CA ASN A 91 -10.36 -13.03 1.09
C ASN A 91 -10.75 -11.70 1.75
N ARG A 92 -11.60 -11.75 2.77
CA ARG A 92 -11.98 -10.54 3.54
C ARG A 92 -10.76 -9.86 4.15
N GLN A 93 -9.79 -10.62 4.64
CA GLN A 93 -8.57 -10.05 5.21
C GLN A 93 -7.69 -9.37 4.14
N VAL A 94 -7.64 -9.92 2.92
CA VAL A 94 -6.96 -9.29 1.77
C VAL A 94 -7.66 -7.98 1.41
N GLU A 95 -8.98 -7.97 1.30
CA GLU A 95 -9.76 -6.77 0.99
C GLU A 95 -9.53 -5.65 2.02
N LEU A 96 -9.63 -5.98 3.31
CA LEU A 96 -9.39 -5.02 4.39
C LEU A 96 -7.96 -4.48 4.37
N ALA A 97 -6.96 -5.33 4.16
CA ALA A 97 -5.56 -4.91 4.10
C ALA A 97 -5.28 -4.04 2.86
N ALA A 98 -5.87 -4.36 1.71
CA ALA A 98 -5.76 -3.57 0.49
C ALA A 98 -6.40 -2.19 0.65
N GLN A 99 -7.59 -2.11 1.26
CA GLN A 99 -8.24 -0.83 1.55
C GLN A 99 -7.42 0.03 2.52
N ALA A 100 -6.87 -0.57 3.57
CA ALA A 100 -6.02 0.13 4.53
C ALA A 100 -4.74 0.67 3.86
N LEU A 101 -4.09 -0.14 3.01
CA LEU A 101 -2.93 0.28 2.23
C LEU A 101 -3.28 1.48 1.34
N LEU A 102 -4.35 1.38 0.55
CA LEU A 102 -4.80 2.46 -0.34
C LEU A 102 -5.07 3.76 0.42
N GLN A 103 -5.75 3.70 1.56
CA GLN A 103 -5.97 4.88 2.40
C GLN A 103 -4.67 5.51 2.90
N SER A 104 -3.68 4.69 3.27
CA SER A 104 -2.37 5.19 3.70
C SER A 104 -1.59 5.86 2.58
N GLU A 105 -1.69 5.34 1.36
CA GLU A 105 -1.08 5.93 0.16
C GLU A 105 -1.71 7.27 -0.18
N PHE A 106 -3.04 7.39 -0.12
CA PHE A 106 -3.73 8.67 -0.30
C PHE A 106 -3.30 9.70 0.75
N ARG A 107 -3.20 9.32 2.03
CA ARG A 107 -2.72 10.22 3.10
C ARG A 107 -1.28 10.68 2.84
N LEU A 108 -0.40 9.77 2.46
CA LEU A 108 0.98 10.08 2.14
C LEU A 108 1.09 11.04 0.94
N ALA A 109 0.34 10.79 -0.12
CA ALA A 109 0.28 11.66 -1.29
C ALA A 109 -0.22 13.07 -0.92
N GLY A 110 -1.28 13.16 -0.11
CA GLY A 110 -1.80 14.43 0.40
C GLY A 110 -0.77 15.21 1.21
N LEU A 111 -0.03 14.56 2.11
CA LEU A 111 1.03 15.21 2.89
C LEU A 111 2.17 15.74 2.01
N LYS A 112 2.58 14.97 0.98
CA LYS A 112 3.58 15.41 0.00
C LYS A 112 3.12 16.63 -0.78
N GLN A 113 1.86 16.65 -1.22
CA GLN A 113 1.27 17.80 -1.92
C GLN A 113 1.25 19.06 -1.03
N VAL A 114 0.90 18.89 0.26
CA VAL A 114 0.92 20.00 1.23
C VAL A 114 2.34 20.53 1.41
N LEU A 115 3.34 19.65 1.54
CA LEU A 115 4.73 20.07 1.67
C LEU A 115 5.19 20.90 0.46
N GLU A 116 4.93 20.40 -0.75
CA GLU A 116 5.29 21.08 -2.00
C GLU A 116 4.64 22.46 -2.10
N THR A 117 3.34 22.54 -1.78
CA THR A 117 2.59 23.81 -1.78
C THR A 117 3.17 24.81 -0.78
N ARG A 118 3.60 24.35 0.40
CA ARG A 118 4.21 25.22 1.41
C ARG A 118 5.60 25.67 0.99
N GLN A 119 6.40 24.80 0.38
CA GLN A 119 7.72 25.12 -0.13
C GLN A 119 7.66 26.17 -1.25
N SER A 120 6.75 26.00 -2.22
CA SER A 120 6.58 26.95 -3.32
C SER A 120 6.12 28.33 -2.83
N ALA A 121 5.21 28.39 -1.87
CA ALA A 121 4.75 29.65 -1.26
C ALA A 121 5.90 30.39 -0.53
N LEU A 122 6.76 29.65 0.18
CA LEU A 122 7.94 30.23 0.84
C LEU A 122 8.95 30.75 -0.18
N GLN A 123 9.23 29.98 -1.23
CA GLN A 123 10.12 30.42 -2.32
C GLN A 123 9.61 31.68 -3.01
N LEU A 124 8.31 31.76 -3.30
CA LEU A 124 7.71 32.95 -3.91
C LEU A 124 7.87 34.17 -2.99
N THR A 125 7.63 34.01 -1.69
CA THR A 125 7.78 35.08 -0.71
C THR A 125 9.24 35.55 -0.62
N GLN A 126 10.19 34.61 -0.66
CA GLN A 126 11.62 34.91 -0.63
C GLN A 126 12.07 35.65 -1.89
N ARG A 127 11.67 35.19 -3.08
CA ARG A 127 11.96 35.87 -4.36
C ARG A 127 11.42 37.30 -4.38
N ARG A 128 10.20 37.54 -3.87
CA ARG A 128 9.64 38.88 -3.77
C ARG A 128 10.46 39.81 -2.86
N LYS A 129 10.97 39.28 -1.74
CA LYS A 129 11.85 40.05 -0.84
C LYS A 129 13.19 40.39 -1.50
N GLU A 130 13.81 39.41 -2.17
CA GLU A 130 15.08 39.59 -2.89
C GLU A 130 14.94 40.59 -4.05
N GLN A 131 13.87 40.49 -4.82
CA GLN A 131 13.56 41.43 -5.89
C GLN A 131 13.41 42.85 -5.35
N ARG A 132 12.63 43.03 -4.28
CA ARG A 132 12.45 44.35 -3.64
C ARG A 132 13.77 44.96 -3.17
N LEU A 133 14.64 44.19 -2.52
CA LEU A 133 15.96 44.67 -2.07
C LEU A 133 16.85 45.07 -3.25
N THR A 134 16.78 44.31 -4.35
CA THR A 134 17.52 44.60 -5.58
C THR A 134 17.02 45.89 -6.23
N ASP A 135 15.70 46.07 -6.31
CA ASP A 135 15.07 47.27 -6.88
C ASP A 135 15.40 48.52 -6.03
N GLU A 136 15.37 48.41 -4.70
CA GLU A 136 15.75 49.49 -3.78
C GLU A 136 17.23 49.87 -3.94
N PHE A 137 18.14 48.89 -4.09
CA PHE A 137 19.55 49.15 -4.35
C PHE A 137 19.78 49.82 -5.70
N ALA A 138 19.13 49.33 -6.77
CA ALA A 138 19.20 49.94 -8.09
C ALA A 138 18.69 51.39 -8.06
N GLY A 139 17.56 51.64 -7.39
CA GLY A 139 17.00 52.99 -7.21
C GLY A 139 17.98 53.95 -6.52
N MET A 140 18.63 53.49 -5.43
CA MET A 140 19.66 54.29 -4.74
C MET A 140 20.88 54.58 -5.63
N GLN A 141 21.36 53.60 -6.40
CA GLN A 141 22.49 53.80 -7.32
C GLN A 141 22.12 54.76 -8.45
N HIS A 142 20.94 54.61 -9.06
CA HIS A 142 20.45 55.53 -10.08
C HIS A 142 20.30 56.95 -9.53
N ALA A 143 19.76 57.13 -8.32
CA ALA A 143 19.66 58.43 -7.67
C ALA A 143 21.05 59.07 -7.43
N ARG A 144 22.04 58.27 -6.97
CA ARG A 144 23.42 58.73 -6.79
C ARG A 144 24.10 59.13 -8.10
N ILE A 145 23.97 58.32 -9.14
CA ILE A 145 24.52 58.62 -10.48
C ILE A 145 23.90 59.90 -11.02
N ARG A 146 22.58 60.04 -10.89
CA ARG A 146 21.84 61.22 -11.35
C ARG A 146 22.21 62.49 -10.57
N ALA A 147 22.43 62.38 -9.26
CA ALA A 147 22.93 63.48 -8.45
C ALA A 147 24.36 63.87 -8.85
N ARG A 148 25.23 62.91 -9.16
CA ARG A 148 26.59 63.15 -9.66
C ARG A 148 26.61 63.85 -11.01
N THR A 149 25.79 63.40 -11.97
CA THR A 149 25.71 64.05 -13.29
C THR A 149 25.10 65.44 -13.23
N MET A 150 24.17 65.71 -12.30
CA MET A 150 23.61 67.04 -12.06
C MET A 150 24.56 67.99 -11.31
N SER A 151 25.53 67.47 -10.56
CA SER A 151 26.50 68.27 -9.78
C SER A 151 27.72 68.70 -10.58
N GLY A 152 27.85 68.30 -11.85
CA GLY A 152 28.85 68.87 -12.76
C GLY A 152 30.31 68.54 -12.43
N GLU A 153 30.63 67.32 -11.99
CA GLU A 153 32.01 66.81 -12.11
C GLU A 153 32.17 66.18 -13.49
N THR A 154 32.41 67.02 -14.49
CA THR A 154 33.23 66.68 -15.65
C THR A 154 34.69 66.74 -15.23
N LEU A 155 35.36 65.59 -15.24
CA LEU A 155 36.79 65.49 -15.54
C LEU A 155 36.95 64.53 -16.70
#